data_AF-A0A452YRP6-F1
#
_entry.id   AF-A0A452YRP6-F1
#
_cell.length_a   1.000
_cell.length_b   1.000
_cell.length_c   1.000
_cell.angle_alpha   90.00
_cell.angle_beta   90.00
_cell.angle_gamma   90.00
#
_symmetry.space_group_name_H-M   'P 1'
#
loop_
_entity.id
_entity.type
_entity.pdbx_description
1 polymer ?
#
loop_
_entity_poly.entity_id
_entity_poly.type
_entity_poly.pdbx_seq_one_letter_code
_entity_poly.pdbx_strand_id
1 'polypeptide(L)'
;MVETFYKNLPLSRDLDPQESMHGEELLSMASNILVQLFWRTRNLGYLLEAVLVLEFGLTVRKHVWQYKITLVHLYSYLGALPLAHRWYVSLEVKNILLESVSHHILPQMLSSPFLQQTASLVKDYLRFMDDHLKESADLTCLAYRHRTYSKVIEFVQFKNRLQRSMQYLAVK
;
A
#
# COMPACT_ATOMS: atom_id res chain seq x y z
N MET A 1 5.05 24.37 8.27
CA MET A 1 4.59 23.32 7.34
C MET A 1 3.09 23.40 7.07
N VAL A 2 2.23 23.49 8.09
CA VAL A 2 0.78 23.63 7.89
C VAL A 2 0.41 25.00 7.28
N GLU A 3 1.02 26.09 7.75
CA GLU A 3 0.78 27.43 7.16
C GLU A 3 1.21 27.52 5.69
N THR A 4 2.33 26.89 5.34
CA THR A 4 2.82 26.80 3.96
C THR A 4 1.89 25.95 3.10
N PHE A 5 1.28 24.90 3.66
CA PHE A 5 0.27 24.09 2.96
C PHE A 5 -0.97 24.93 2.61
N TYR A 6 -1.48 25.73 3.56
CA TYR A 6 -2.62 26.62 3.28
C TYR A 6 -2.33 27.69 2.22
N LYS A 7 -1.09 28.20 2.16
CA LYS A 7 -0.66 29.14 1.12
C LYS A 7 -0.58 28.51 -0.27
N ASN A 8 -0.31 27.21 -0.36
CA ASN A 8 -0.21 26.48 -1.63
C ASN A 8 -1.55 25.92 -2.13
N LEU A 9 -2.55 25.82 -1.24
CA LEU A 9 -3.92 25.41 -1.57
C LEU A 9 -4.56 26.24 -2.72
N PRO A 10 -4.50 27.58 -2.74
CA PRO A 10 -5.09 28.38 -3.81
C PRO A 10 -4.39 28.21 -5.17
N LEU A 11 -3.07 27.94 -5.19
CA LEU A 11 -2.31 27.69 -6.42
C LEU A 11 -2.75 26.43 -7.16
N SER A 12 -3.50 25.56 -6.47
CA SER A 12 -3.81 24.23 -6.93
C SER A 12 -5.30 24.03 -7.23
N ARG A 13 -6.08 25.11 -7.29
CA ARG A 13 -7.52 25.07 -7.51
C ARG A 13 -7.91 24.58 -8.90
N ASP A 14 -7.06 24.85 -9.89
CA ASP A 14 -7.32 24.52 -11.30
C ASP A 14 -6.76 23.14 -11.69
N LEU A 15 -6.07 22.46 -10.78
CA LEU A 15 -5.49 21.14 -11.01
C LEU A 15 -6.52 20.03 -10.86
N ASP A 16 -6.42 19.03 -11.73
CA ASP A 16 -7.32 17.90 -11.76
C ASP A 16 -7.30 17.14 -10.40
N PRO A 17 -8.41 16.51 -9.97
CA PRO A 17 -8.50 15.82 -8.69
C PRO A 17 -7.54 14.62 -8.56
N GLN A 18 -6.98 14.15 -9.67
CA GLN A 18 -5.99 13.07 -9.73
C GLN A 18 -4.54 13.57 -9.79
N GLU A 19 -4.32 14.84 -10.09
CA GLU A 19 -2.98 15.42 -10.15
C GLU A 19 -2.46 15.76 -8.75
N SER A 20 -1.14 15.60 -8.57
CA SER A 20 -0.46 15.95 -7.34
C SER A 20 -0.49 17.46 -7.14
N MET A 21 -1.03 17.89 -6.01
CA MET A 21 -1.05 19.27 -5.56
C MET A 21 0.36 19.79 -5.22
N HIS A 22 0.57 21.09 -5.35
CA HIS A 22 1.80 21.73 -4.90
C HIS A 22 1.92 21.64 -3.37
N GLY A 23 2.94 20.92 -2.89
CA GLY A 23 3.19 20.78 -1.45
C GLY A 23 2.40 19.69 -0.74
N GLU A 24 1.91 18.66 -1.45
CA GLU A 24 1.36 17.45 -0.81
C GLU A 24 2.34 16.82 0.17
N GLU A 25 3.61 16.77 -0.19
CA GLU A 25 4.66 16.19 0.65
C GLU A 25 4.81 16.89 2.00
N LEU A 26 4.34 18.14 2.16
CA LEU A 26 4.42 18.86 3.43
C LEU A 26 3.60 18.18 4.53
N LEU A 27 2.44 17.60 4.19
CA LEU A 27 1.58 16.91 5.15
C LEU A 27 2.19 15.56 5.55
N SER A 28 2.75 14.81 4.60
CA SER A 28 3.43 13.53 4.90
C SER A 28 4.71 13.74 5.70
N MET A 29 5.46 14.81 5.43
CA MET A 29 6.61 15.20 6.24
C MET A 29 6.18 15.60 7.66
N ALA A 30 5.10 16.38 7.80
CA ALA A 30 4.57 16.76 9.10
C ALA A 30 4.12 15.54 9.92
N SER A 31 3.40 14.59 9.31
CA SER A 31 2.98 13.36 10.00
C SER A 31 4.18 12.53 10.43
N ASN A 32 5.22 12.42 9.59
CA ASN A 32 6.45 11.68 9.94
C ASN A 32 7.18 12.32 11.13
N ILE A 33 7.27 13.65 11.18
CA ILE A 33 7.87 14.37 12.31
C ILE A 33 7.06 14.15 13.59
N LEU A 34 5.73 14.19 13.52
CA LEU A 34 4.86 13.91 14.67
C LEU A 34 5.04 12.47 15.17
N VAL A 35 5.16 11.50 14.27
CA VAL A 35 5.46 10.10 14.63
C VAL A 35 6.84 9.99 15.29
N GLN A 36 7.86 10.68 14.78
CA GLN A 36 9.18 10.72 15.42
C GLN A 36 9.13 11.35 16.82
N LEU A 37 8.35 12.40 17.01
CA LEU A 37 8.12 13.02 18.33
C LEU A 37 7.40 12.06 19.28
N PHE A 38 6.43 11.28 18.79
CA PHE A 38 5.81 10.22 19.58
C PHE A 38 6.84 9.18 20.05
N TRP A 39 7.76 8.74 19.18
CA TRP A 39 8.79 7.78 19.58
C TRP A 39 9.73 8.32 20.66
N ARG A 40 10.00 9.64 20.67
CA ARG A 40 10.86 10.29 21.66
C ARG A 40 10.14 10.60 22.98
N THR A 41 8.90 11.10 22.91
CA THR A 41 8.16 11.60 24.08
C THR A 41 7.19 10.58 24.66
N ARG A 42 6.81 9.56 23.89
CA ARG A 42 5.74 8.58 24.18
C ARG A 42 4.36 9.19 24.41
N ASN A 43 4.16 10.45 24.03
CA ASN A 43 2.86 11.10 24.15
C ASN A 43 1.95 10.73 22.97
N LEU A 44 0.88 9.97 23.25
CA LEU A 44 -0.11 9.53 22.27
C LEU A 44 -0.79 10.69 21.52
N GLY A 45 -0.81 11.90 22.10
CA GLY A 45 -1.37 13.09 21.44
C GLY A 45 -0.75 13.35 20.06
N TYR A 46 0.57 13.17 19.93
CA TYR A 46 1.26 13.38 18.64
C TYR A 46 0.87 12.34 17.59
N LEU A 47 0.57 11.11 18.02
CA LEU A 47 0.14 10.05 17.12
C LEU A 47 -1.29 10.31 16.59
N LEU A 48 -2.18 10.77 17.47
CA LEU A 48 -3.53 11.20 17.09
C LEU A 48 -3.48 12.43 16.16
N GLU A 49 -2.63 13.40 16.46
CA GLU A 49 -2.43 14.58 15.62
C GLU A 49 -1.92 14.19 14.23
N ALA A 50 -0.97 13.23 14.14
CA ALA A 50 -0.49 12.72 12.86
C ALA A 50 -1.62 12.08 12.02
N VAL A 51 -2.50 11.30 12.66
CA VAL A 51 -3.67 10.72 12.00
C VAL A 51 -4.64 11.81 11.51
N LEU A 52 -4.94 12.80 12.34
CA LEU A 52 -5.84 13.91 11.98
C LEU A 52 -5.32 14.73 10.81
N VAL A 53 -4.02 15.01 10.77
CA VAL A 53 -3.37 15.74 9.67
C VAL A 53 -3.49 14.97 8.35
N LEU A 54 -3.30 13.66 8.38
CA LEU A 54 -3.41 12.81 7.19
C LEU A 54 -4.86 12.64 6.71
N GLU A 55 -5.81 12.45 7.63
CA GLU A 55 -7.24 12.41 7.33
C GLU A 55 -7.71 13.74 6.72
N PHE A 56 -7.28 14.88 7.29
CA PHE A 56 -7.54 16.19 6.70
C PHE A 56 -6.97 16.29 5.28
N GLY A 57 -5.73 15.85 5.06
CA GLY A 57 -5.13 15.79 3.72
C GLY A 57 -5.97 14.99 2.72
N LEU A 58 -6.54 13.86 3.14
CA LEU A 58 -7.40 13.03 2.31
C LEU A 58 -8.79 13.63 2.05
N THR A 59 -9.32 14.46 2.94
CA THR A 59 -10.57 15.22 2.67
C THR A 59 -10.38 16.23 1.54
N VAL A 60 -9.19 16.83 1.43
CA VAL A 60 -8.84 17.77 0.36
C VAL A 60 -8.53 17.02 -0.94
N ARG A 61 -7.69 15.98 -0.88
CA ARG A 61 -7.29 15.17 -2.05
C ARG A 61 -7.39 13.68 -1.74
N LYS A 62 -8.38 13.01 -2.34
CA LYS A 62 -8.70 11.59 -2.07
C LYS A 62 -7.72 10.58 -2.67
N HIS A 63 -6.92 10.99 -3.66
CA HIS A 63 -6.12 10.07 -4.48
C HIS A 63 -4.66 9.92 -4.01
N VAL A 64 -4.23 10.64 -2.97
CA VAL A 64 -2.84 10.56 -2.49
C VAL A 64 -2.60 9.22 -1.79
N TRP A 65 -1.89 8.32 -2.48
CA TRP A 65 -1.60 6.97 -1.97
C TRP A 65 -0.67 6.98 -0.76
N GLN A 66 0.25 7.94 -0.67
CA GLN A 66 1.20 8.05 0.44
C GLN A 66 0.47 8.17 1.78
N TYR A 67 -0.54 9.03 1.85
CA TYR A 67 -1.33 9.23 3.07
C TYR A 67 -2.08 7.97 3.45
N LYS A 68 -2.69 7.28 2.48
CA LYS A 68 -3.41 6.02 2.71
C LYS A 68 -2.50 4.95 3.30
N ILE A 69 -1.30 4.75 2.75
CA ILE A 69 -0.34 3.76 3.28
C ILE A 69 0.11 4.15 4.69
N THR A 70 0.44 5.42 4.94
CA THR A 70 0.81 5.86 6.30
C THR A 70 -0.33 5.69 7.30
N LEU A 71 -1.59 5.95 6.90
CA LEU A 71 -2.75 5.74 7.75
C LEU A 71 -2.98 4.25 8.05
N VAL A 72 -2.81 3.36 7.06
CA VAL A 72 -2.87 1.90 7.29
C VAL A 72 -1.90 1.51 8.41
N HIS A 73 -0.65 1.98 8.35
CA HIS A 73 0.34 1.70 9.39
C HIS A 73 -0.03 2.29 10.76
N LEU A 74 -0.46 3.55 10.80
CA LEU A 74 -0.83 4.22 12.05
C LEU A 74 -2.05 3.56 12.71
N TYR A 75 -3.08 3.23 11.93
CA TYR A 75 -4.26 2.55 12.45
C TYR A 75 -3.97 1.14 12.90
N SER A 76 -3.13 0.40 12.18
CA SER A 76 -2.71 -0.92 12.64
C SER A 76 -1.87 -0.86 13.93
N TYR A 77 -1.02 0.15 14.07
CA TYR A 77 -0.28 0.38 15.32
C TYR A 77 -1.22 0.71 16.49
N LEU A 78 -2.28 1.48 16.23
CA LEU A 78 -3.35 1.77 17.20
C LEU A 78 -4.29 0.58 17.47
N GLY A 79 -4.17 -0.52 16.73
CA GLY A 79 -5.06 -1.69 16.82
C GLY A 79 -6.42 -1.52 16.11
N ALA A 80 -6.63 -0.41 15.39
CA ALA A 80 -7.85 -0.13 14.62
C ALA A 80 -7.83 -0.79 13.23
N LEU A 81 -7.71 -2.13 13.19
CA LEU A 81 -7.56 -2.91 11.96
C LEU A 81 -8.71 -2.77 10.94
N PRO A 82 -10.00 -2.67 11.34
CA PRO A 82 -11.08 -2.47 10.36
C PRO A 82 -10.95 -1.17 9.57
N LEU A 83 -10.42 -0.12 10.20
CA LEU A 83 -10.22 1.18 9.56
C LEU A 83 -9.01 1.14 8.64
N ALA A 84 -7.92 0.49 9.07
CA ALA A 84 -6.77 0.20 8.21
C ALA A 84 -7.19 -0.59 6.95
N HIS A 85 -8.03 -1.63 7.10
CA HIS A 85 -8.53 -2.41 5.98
C HIS A 85 -9.37 -1.58 5.00
N ARG A 86 -10.21 -0.66 5.48
CA ARG A 86 -10.99 0.25 4.60
C ARG A 86 -10.07 1.12 3.75
N TRP A 87 -9.02 1.68 4.34
CA TRP A 87 -8.03 2.49 3.61
C TRP A 87 -7.22 1.65 2.62
N TYR A 88 -6.89 0.41 2.97
CA TYR A 88 -6.25 -0.54 2.06
C TYR A 88 -7.14 -0.89 0.86
N VAL A 89 -8.43 -1.18 1.07
CA VAL A 89 -9.36 -1.44 -0.04
C VAL A 89 -9.47 -0.22 -0.98
N SER A 90 -9.41 1.00 -0.44
CA SER A 90 -9.40 2.24 -1.23
C SER A 90 -8.13 2.45 -2.08
N LEU A 91 -7.04 1.70 -1.82
CA LEU A 91 -5.85 1.72 -2.69
C LEU A 91 -6.04 0.90 -3.97
N GLU A 92 -7.09 0.09 -4.07
CA GLU A 92 -7.37 -0.78 -5.23
C GLU A 92 -6.15 -1.59 -5.70
N VAL A 93 -5.48 -2.26 -4.75
CA VAL A 93 -4.29 -3.07 -5.02
C VAL A 93 -4.65 -4.24 -5.95
N LYS A 94 -4.04 -4.29 -7.14
CA LYS A 94 -4.29 -5.29 -8.19
C LYS A 94 -2.99 -5.91 -8.72
N ASN A 95 -3.09 -7.14 -9.24
CA ASN A 95 -2.00 -7.87 -9.91
C ASN A 95 -0.73 -7.94 -9.06
N ILE A 96 0.43 -7.57 -9.62
CA ILE A 96 1.73 -7.60 -8.93
C ILE A 96 1.76 -6.72 -7.67
N LEU A 97 0.87 -5.73 -7.56
CA LEU A 97 0.78 -4.93 -6.34
C LEU A 97 0.28 -5.74 -5.15
N LEU A 98 -0.48 -6.82 -5.39
CA LEU A 98 -0.85 -7.76 -4.32
C LEU A 98 0.40 -8.39 -3.70
N GLU A 99 1.44 -8.65 -4.50
CA GLU A 99 2.72 -9.16 -4.02
C GLU A 99 3.59 -8.06 -3.39
N SER A 100 3.60 -6.85 -3.95
CA SER A 100 4.52 -5.81 -3.43
C SER A 100 3.95 -5.01 -2.27
N VAL A 101 2.64 -4.80 -2.17
CA VAL A 101 2.00 -3.86 -1.23
C VAL A 101 1.24 -4.60 -0.10
N SER A 102 0.79 -5.84 -0.30
CA SER A 102 -0.03 -6.51 0.71
C SER A 102 0.70 -6.73 2.05
N HIS A 103 2.04 -6.80 2.07
CA HIS A 103 2.82 -6.89 3.32
C HIS A 103 2.50 -5.79 4.34
N HIS A 104 2.01 -4.62 3.91
CA HIS A 104 1.67 -3.53 4.83
C HIS A 104 0.52 -3.87 5.77
N ILE A 105 -0.37 -4.81 5.39
CA ILE A 105 -1.58 -5.15 6.16
C ILE A 105 -1.69 -6.64 6.51
N LEU A 106 -1.17 -7.52 5.65
CA LEU A 106 -1.38 -8.96 5.71
C LEU A 106 -0.86 -9.59 7.03
N PRO A 107 0.34 -9.26 7.56
CA PRO A 107 0.81 -9.83 8.83
C PRO A 107 -0.08 -9.46 10.02
N GLN A 108 -0.55 -8.22 10.05
CA GLN A 108 -1.38 -7.71 11.14
C GLN A 108 -2.79 -8.31 11.09
N MET A 109 -3.34 -8.47 9.88
CA MET A 109 -4.62 -9.14 9.67
C MET A 109 -4.59 -10.62 10.05
N LEU A 110 -3.51 -11.34 9.71
CA LEU A 110 -3.31 -12.74 10.12
C LEU A 110 -3.23 -12.91 11.64
N SER A 111 -2.62 -11.95 12.33
CA SER A 111 -2.53 -11.98 13.80
C SER A 111 -3.83 -11.62 14.53
N SER A 112 -4.84 -11.15 13.79
CA SER A 112 -6.06 -10.58 14.35
C SER A 112 -7.27 -11.52 14.24
N PRO A 113 -8.30 -11.36 15.07
CA PRO A 113 -9.52 -12.18 15.01
C PRO A 113 -10.44 -11.84 13.81
N PHE A 114 -10.06 -10.91 12.92
CA PHE A 114 -10.86 -10.51 11.76
C PHE A 114 -10.77 -11.52 10.60
N LEU A 115 -11.28 -12.73 10.83
CA LEU A 115 -11.11 -13.87 9.92
C LEU A 115 -11.77 -13.68 8.56
N GLN A 116 -12.93 -13.01 8.48
CA GLN A 116 -13.68 -12.91 7.23
C GLN A 116 -12.97 -12.02 6.20
N GLN A 117 -12.52 -10.83 6.61
CA GLN A 117 -11.80 -9.90 5.73
C GLN A 117 -10.42 -10.45 5.35
N THR A 118 -9.73 -11.08 6.31
CA THR A 118 -8.45 -11.74 6.04
C THR A 118 -8.62 -12.89 5.05
N ALA A 119 -9.66 -13.71 5.20
CA ALA A 119 -9.92 -14.82 4.29
C ALA A 119 -10.23 -14.36 2.85
N SER A 120 -10.96 -13.25 2.67
CA SER A 120 -11.17 -12.71 1.32
C SER A 120 -9.87 -12.24 0.69
N LEU A 121 -9.06 -11.49 1.44
CA LEU A 121 -7.79 -10.95 0.94
C LEU A 121 -6.78 -12.06 0.60
N VAL A 122 -6.71 -13.09 1.44
CA VAL A 122 -5.92 -14.30 1.20
C VAL A 122 -6.40 -15.06 -0.03
N LYS A 123 -7.72 -15.23 -0.20
CA LYS A 123 -8.28 -15.90 -1.39
C LYS A 123 -7.94 -15.16 -2.67
N ASP A 124 -8.05 -13.83 -2.67
CA ASP A 124 -7.74 -13.02 -3.85
C ASP A 124 -6.24 -13.06 -4.18
N TYR A 125 -5.39 -13.06 -3.15
CA TYR A 125 -3.96 -13.25 -3.32
C TYR A 125 -3.61 -14.65 -3.88
N LEU A 126 -4.19 -15.73 -3.34
CA LEU A 126 -3.96 -17.08 -3.84
C LEU A 126 -4.44 -17.26 -5.28
N ARG A 127 -5.58 -16.68 -5.64
CA ARG A 127 -6.06 -16.66 -7.04
C ARG A 127 -5.07 -15.99 -7.97
N PHE A 128 -4.57 -14.81 -7.59
CA PHE A 128 -3.52 -14.12 -8.34
C PHE A 128 -2.27 -14.99 -8.54
N MET A 129 -1.82 -15.67 -7.48
CA MET A 129 -0.67 -16.56 -7.55
C MET A 129 -0.90 -17.73 -8.51
N ASP A 130 -2.06 -18.39 -8.42
CA ASP A 130 -2.41 -19.52 -9.29
C ASP A 130 -2.51 -19.10 -10.76
N ASP A 131 -3.12 -17.95 -11.03
CA ASP A 131 -3.26 -17.41 -12.38
C ASP A 131 -1.90 -16.99 -12.94
N HIS A 132 -1.05 -16.35 -12.14
CA HIS A 132 0.31 -16.02 -12.55
C HIS A 132 1.15 -17.26 -12.86
N LEU A 133 0.99 -18.34 -12.09
CA LEU A 133 1.69 -19.60 -12.36
C LEU A 133 1.29 -20.23 -13.70
N LYS A 134 0.00 -20.14 -14.08
CA LYS A 134 -0.48 -20.58 -15.39
C LYS A 134 0.05 -19.69 -16.50
N GLU A 135 -0.13 -18.38 -16.39
CA GLU A 135 0.32 -17.41 -17.39
C GLU A 135 1.84 -17.46 -17.61
N SER A 136 2.62 -17.68 -16.56
CA SER A 136 4.08 -17.78 -16.66
C SER A 136 4.54 -18.93 -17.57
N ALA A 137 3.79 -20.04 -17.61
CA ALA A 137 4.10 -21.17 -18.49
C ALA A 137 3.81 -20.84 -19.96
N ASP A 138 2.72 -20.14 -20.22
CA ASP A 138 2.33 -19.71 -21.57
C ASP A 138 3.30 -18.63 -22.10
N LEU A 139 3.67 -17.67 -21.25
CA LEU A 139 4.63 -16.61 -21.58
C LEU A 139 6.02 -17.16 -21.91
N THR A 140 6.47 -18.20 -21.20
CA THR A 140 7.73 -18.86 -21.53
C THR A 140 7.66 -19.58 -22.88
N CYS A 141 6.55 -20.28 -23.17
CA CYS A 141 6.35 -20.90 -24.49
C CYS A 141 6.30 -19.86 -25.62
N LEU A 142 5.63 -18.73 -25.39
CA LEU A 142 5.54 -17.63 -26.33
C LEU A 142 6.92 -17.01 -26.64
N ALA A 143 7.74 -16.79 -25.61
CA ALA A 143 9.10 -16.27 -25.78
C ALA A 143 9.99 -17.17 -26.64
N TYR A 144 9.86 -18.50 -26.50
CA TYR A 144 10.54 -19.45 -27.38
C TYR A 144 10.07 -19.32 -28.84
N ARG A 145 8.77 -19.18 -29.08
CA ARG A 145 8.21 -18.99 -30.45
C ARG A 145 8.73 -17.73 -31.12
N HIS A 146 8.85 -16.63 -30.37
CA HIS A 146 9.37 -15.36 -30.88
C HIS A 146 10.91 -15.28 -30.92
N ARG A 147 11.63 -16.36 -30.56
CA ARG A 147 13.11 -16.42 -30.51
C ARG A 147 13.73 -15.40 -29.55
N THR A 148 12.99 -14.99 -28.51
CA THR A 148 13.46 -14.06 -27.48
C THR A 148 14.00 -14.83 -26.27
N TYR A 149 15.12 -15.52 -26.45
CA TYR A 149 15.65 -16.45 -25.46
C TYR A 149 16.10 -15.78 -24.15
N SER A 150 16.55 -14.52 -24.21
CA SER A 150 16.93 -13.75 -23.01
C SER A 150 15.78 -13.59 -22.02
N LYS A 151 14.55 -13.37 -22.52
CA LYS A 151 13.35 -13.20 -21.68
C LYS A 151 12.88 -14.48 -21.01
N VAL A 152 13.16 -15.64 -21.59
CA VAL A 152 12.86 -16.93 -20.96
C VAL A 152 13.57 -17.06 -19.61
N ILE A 153 14.85 -16.67 -19.55
CA ILE A 153 15.66 -16.73 -18.33
C ILE A 153 15.05 -15.80 -17.27
N GLU A 154 14.70 -14.56 -17.65
CA GLU A 154 14.05 -13.60 -16.76
C GLU A 154 12.70 -14.12 -16.24
N PHE A 155 11.87 -14.74 -17.08
CA PHE A 155 10.58 -15.30 -16.66
C PHE A 155 10.73 -16.45 -15.67
N VAL A 156 11.69 -17.34 -15.87
CA VAL A 156 11.96 -18.43 -14.93
C VAL A 156 12.48 -17.88 -13.60
N GLN A 157 13.38 -16.89 -13.63
CA GLN A 157 13.87 -16.23 -12.42
C GLN A 157 12.75 -15.51 -11.66
N PHE A 158 11.88 -14.79 -12.38
CA PHE A 158 10.73 -14.10 -11.82
C PHE A 158 9.76 -15.07 -11.15
N LYS A 159 9.39 -16.15 -11.85
CA LYS A 159 8.56 -17.23 -11.30
C LYS A 159 9.15 -17.81 -10.02
N ASN A 160 10.44 -18.15 -10.04
CA ASN A 160 11.11 -18.71 -8.87
C ASN A 160 11.14 -17.74 -7.68
N ARG A 161 11.36 -16.44 -7.94
CA ARG A 161 11.33 -15.40 -6.92
C ARG A 161 9.95 -15.27 -6.29
N LEU A 162 8.92 -15.30 -7.11
CA LEU A 162 7.53 -15.13 -6.70
C LEU A 162 7.04 -16.34 -5.88
N GLN A 163 7.39 -17.56 -6.30
CA GLN A 163 7.13 -18.80 -5.53
C GLN A 163 7.85 -18.87 -4.18
N ARG A 164 9.00 -18.19 -4.05
CA ARG A 164 9.80 -18.15 -2.80
C ARG A 164 9.55 -16.88 -1.99
N SER A 165 8.50 -16.13 -2.31
CA SER A 165 8.18 -14.93 -1.55
C SER A 165 7.76 -15.28 -0.12
N MET A 166 8.19 -14.44 0.82
CA MET A 166 7.79 -14.53 2.22
C MET A 166 6.29 -14.34 2.41
N GLN A 167 5.64 -13.51 1.60
CA GLN A 167 4.18 -13.35 1.68
C GLN A 167 3.46 -14.64 1.28
N TYR A 168 3.89 -15.26 0.18
CA TYR A 168 3.33 -16.52 -0.27
C TYR A 168 3.51 -17.63 0.77
N LEU A 169 4.69 -17.72 1.39
CA LEU A 169 4.96 -18.67 2.47
C LEU A 169 4.16 -18.39 3.74
N ALA A 170 3.80 -17.13 4.03
CA ALA A 170 3.00 -16.78 5.20
C ALA A 170 1.50 -17.07 5.02
N VAL A 171 1.04 -17.15 3.77
CA VAL A 171 -0.37 -17.41 3.42
C VAL A 171 -0.65 -18.91 3.20
N LYS A 172 0.37 -19.66 2.79
CA LYS A 172 0.30 -21.11 2.54
C LYS A 172 0.29 -21.93 3.82
#